data_AF-A0A6P1IB06-F1
#
_entry.id   AF-A0A6P1IB06-F1
#
_cell.length_a   1.000
_cell.length_b   1.000
_cell.length_c   1.000
_cell.angle_alpha   90.00
_cell.angle_beta   90.00
_cell.angle_gamma   90.00
#
_symmetry.space_group_name_H-M   'P 1'
#
loop_
_entity.id
_entity.type
_entity.pdbx_description
1 polymer ?
#
loop_
_entity_poly.entity_id
_entity_poly.type
_entity_poly.pdbx_seq_one_letter_code
_entity_poly.pdbx_strand_id
1 'polypeptide(L)'
;MTDPYTSRVSGRPQVLERPHPVVWGTSTTPDVALFAERGYLQQDHALSTESVENCLAEIDRLQNDPDVRGDARIVREEGTSAVRSIFDIVEFSDIVRDAVAESGAEDIAREILGSEVYIYQSRLNYKPGFHGGAFYWHSDFETWHAEDGMRHPRAVSASIALTRNETYNGPLMIMPGTHRSFVQCAGATPEDYYRESLVTTAPRAGAPAENIIADMADSHGIDVLTGAAGSMTVFDCNALHASGGNISPLPRANIFVVFNSVDNPIDRPFSGSVPRPSFLAKRPPATGMAAVESSTAADICATREGGNRR
;
A
#
# COMPACT_ATOMS: atom_id res chain seq x y z
N MET A 1 -20.36 15.59 -11.49
CA MET A 1 -20.78 14.29 -10.92
C MET A 1 -20.62 14.38 -9.43
N THR A 2 -21.58 13.83 -8.67
CA THR A 2 -21.49 13.71 -7.21
C THR A 2 -20.49 12.61 -6.87
N ASP A 3 -19.62 12.84 -5.89
CA ASP A 3 -18.69 11.85 -5.38
C ASP A 3 -19.45 10.72 -4.65
N PRO A 4 -19.37 9.45 -5.11
CA PRO A 4 -20.07 8.33 -4.47
C PRO A 4 -19.34 7.79 -3.22
N TYR A 5 -18.12 8.26 -2.93
CA TYR A 5 -17.26 7.76 -1.86
C TYR A 5 -16.91 8.84 -0.83
N THR A 6 -17.84 9.77 -0.60
CA THR A 6 -17.64 10.85 0.37
C THR A 6 -17.33 10.27 1.75
N SER A 7 -16.20 10.69 2.31
CA SER A 7 -15.75 10.32 3.66
C SER A 7 -15.30 11.56 4.43
N ARG A 8 -14.69 11.38 5.61
CA ARG A 8 -14.26 12.45 6.53
C ARG A 8 -15.44 13.34 6.92
N VAL A 9 -16.59 12.71 7.15
CA VAL A 9 -17.85 13.37 7.42
C VAL A 9 -17.87 14.00 8.82
N SER A 10 -18.61 15.09 8.98
CA SER A 10 -18.89 15.70 10.29
C SER A 10 -20.03 15.03 11.06
N GLY A 11 -20.86 14.25 10.35
CA GLY A 11 -22.00 13.52 10.90
C GLY A 11 -21.67 12.09 11.31
N ARG A 12 -22.71 11.29 11.57
CA ARG A 12 -22.56 9.86 11.83
C ARG A 12 -22.12 9.15 10.53
N PRO A 13 -20.97 8.44 10.53
CA PRO A 13 -20.55 7.69 9.36
C PRO A 13 -21.54 6.59 8.99
N GLN A 14 -21.63 6.32 7.69
CA GLN A 14 -22.50 5.30 7.12
C GLN A 14 -21.69 4.26 6.34
N VAL A 15 -22.34 3.12 6.12
CA VAL A 15 -21.89 2.10 5.18
C VAL A 15 -22.65 2.32 3.89
N LEU A 16 -21.93 2.60 2.80
CA LEU A 16 -22.49 2.83 1.47
C LEU A 16 -22.24 1.61 0.60
N GLU A 17 -23.17 1.30 -0.31
CA GLU A 17 -22.93 0.27 -1.33
C GLU A 17 -21.85 0.74 -2.31
N ARG A 18 -20.93 -0.14 -2.71
CA ARG A 18 -19.96 0.14 -3.78
C ARG A 18 -20.67 0.08 -5.14
N PRO A 19 -20.78 1.18 -5.91
CA PRO A 19 -21.43 1.16 -7.22
C PRO A 19 -20.53 0.62 -8.35
N HIS A 20 -19.23 0.45 -8.10
CA HIS A 20 -18.25 0.01 -9.09
C HIS A 20 -17.96 -1.50 -8.97
N PRO A 21 -17.60 -2.18 -10.07
CA PRO A 21 -17.29 -3.61 -10.02
C PRO A 21 -16.07 -3.90 -9.13
N VAL A 22 -15.99 -5.14 -8.65
CA VAL A 22 -14.80 -5.67 -7.95
C VAL A 22 -13.77 -6.14 -8.96
N VAL A 23 -14.20 -6.96 -9.92
CA VAL A 23 -13.40 -7.40 -11.06
C VAL A 23 -13.80 -6.56 -12.26
N TRP A 24 -12.83 -5.80 -12.78
CA TRP A 24 -12.98 -4.90 -13.92
C TRP A 24 -12.62 -5.57 -15.24
N GLY A 25 -11.79 -6.62 -15.19
CA GLY A 25 -11.50 -7.47 -16.33
C GLY A 25 -12.64 -8.41 -16.71
N THR A 26 -12.43 -9.18 -17.78
CA THR A 26 -13.40 -10.18 -18.27
C THR A 26 -13.04 -11.61 -17.87
N SER A 27 -11.99 -11.79 -17.06
CA SER A 27 -11.58 -13.13 -16.63
C SER A 27 -12.61 -13.75 -15.70
N THR A 28 -12.78 -15.07 -15.85
CA THR A 28 -13.68 -15.88 -15.04
C THR A 28 -12.95 -17.09 -14.45
N THR A 29 -11.63 -16.97 -14.24
CA THR A 29 -10.85 -18.01 -13.58
C THR A 29 -11.39 -18.24 -12.16
N PRO A 30 -11.21 -19.44 -11.58
CA PRO A 30 -11.64 -19.72 -10.20
C PRO A 30 -11.08 -18.72 -9.19
N ASP A 31 -9.82 -18.30 -9.35
CA ASP A 31 -9.17 -17.33 -8.46
C ASP A 31 -9.79 -15.93 -8.57
N VAL A 32 -10.12 -15.48 -9.79
CA VAL A 32 -10.83 -14.20 -9.99
C VAL A 32 -12.25 -14.26 -9.44
N ALA A 33 -12.95 -15.39 -9.57
CA ALA A 33 -14.26 -15.57 -8.96
C ALA A 33 -14.19 -15.54 -7.42
N LEU A 34 -13.18 -16.19 -6.84
CA LEU A 34 -12.93 -16.18 -5.40
C LEU A 34 -12.60 -14.78 -4.90
N PHE A 35 -11.74 -14.05 -5.62
CA PHE A 35 -11.42 -12.66 -5.34
C PHE A 35 -12.65 -11.78 -5.42
N ALA A 36 -13.50 -11.97 -6.44
CA ALA A 36 -14.75 -11.23 -6.56
C ALA A 36 -15.63 -11.44 -5.32
N GLU A 37 -15.82 -12.68 -4.89
CA GLU A 37 -16.64 -13.05 -3.73
C GLU A 37 -16.06 -12.52 -2.41
N ARG A 38 -14.80 -12.84 -2.11
CA ARG A 38 -14.16 -12.63 -0.81
C ARG A 38 -13.45 -11.29 -0.68
N GLY A 39 -13.00 -10.71 -1.78
CA GLY A 39 -12.19 -9.49 -1.81
C GLY A 39 -10.69 -9.72 -1.66
N TYR A 40 -10.25 -10.98 -1.62
CA TYR A 40 -8.85 -11.35 -1.60
C TYR A 40 -8.62 -12.77 -2.13
N LEU A 41 -7.36 -13.07 -2.47
CA LEU A 41 -6.83 -14.39 -2.82
C LEU A 41 -5.48 -14.60 -2.11
N GLN A 42 -5.14 -15.86 -1.82
CA GLN A 42 -3.83 -16.26 -1.32
C GLN A 42 -3.19 -17.24 -2.29
N GLN A 43 -1.91 -17.02 -2.56
CA GLN A 43 -1.08 -17.90 -3.38
C GLN A 43 0.12 -18.34 -2.55
N ASP A 44 0.28 -19.66 -2.39
CA ASP A 44 1.49 -20.23 -1.82
C ASP A 44 2.62 -20.24 -2.86
N HIS A 45 3.86 -20.14 -2.40
CA HIS A 45 5.05 -20.23 -3.26
C HIS A 45 5.08 -19.21 -4.42
N ALA A 46 4.59 -17.99 -4.17
CA ALA A 46 4.73 -16.88 -5.12
C ALA A 46 6.21 -16.47 -5.29
N LEU A 47 7.03 -16.62 -4.24
CA LEU A 47 8.49 -16.48 -4.33
C LEU A 47 9.19 -17.80 -4.03
N SER A 48 10.31 -18.00 -4.73
CA SER A 48 11.31 -18.98 -4.37
C SER A 48 12.00 -18.64 -3.04
N THR A 49 12.56 -19.66 -2.39
CA THR A 49 13.35 -19.48 -1.16
C THR A 49 14.54 -18.54 -1.39
N GLU A 50 15.19 -18.63 -2.55
CA GLU A 50 16.32 -17.77 -2.92
C GLU A 50 15.91 -16.29 -2.97
N SER A 51 14.79 -15.96 -3.63
CA SER A 51 14.30 -14.59 -3.70
C SER A 51 13.86 -14.04 -2.35
N VAL A 52 13.29 -14.90 -1.49
CA VAL A 52 13.00 -14.54 -0.09
C VAL A 52 14.29 -14.19 0.66
N GLU A 53 15.32 -15.04 0.58
CA GLU A 53 16.60 -14.82 1.26
C GLU A 53 17.31 -13.56 0.76
N ASN A 54 17.31 -13.32 -0.55
CA ASN A 54 17.87 -12.11 -1.16
C ASN A 54 17.16 -10.84 -0.66
N CYS A 55 15.83 -10.87 -0.58
CA CYS A 55 15.06 -9.74 -0.05
C CYS A 55 15.33 -9.50 1.44
N LEU A 56 15.48 -10.55 2.25
CA LEU A 56 15.85 -10.41 3.67
C LEU A 56 17.25 -9.81 3.83
N ALA A 57 18.22 -10.26 3.04
CA ALA A 57 19.57 -9.68 3.04
C ALA A 57 19.57 -8.21 2.62
N GLU A 58 18.69 -7.84 1.67
CA GLU A 58 18.53 -6.45 1.23
C GLU A 58 17.91 -5.57 2.33
N ILE A 59 16.96 -6.10 3.11
CA ILE A 59 16.45 -5.41 4.31
C ILE A 59 17.59 -5.10 5.26
N ASP A 60 18.40 -6.11 5.58
CA ASP A 60 19.53 -5.94 6.50
C ASP A 60 20.55 -4.93 5.98
N ARG A 61 20.82 -4.93 4.66
CA ARG A 61 21.68 -3.91 4.02
C ARG A 61 21.10 -2.51 4.18
N LEU A 62 19.83 -2.30 3.80
CA LEU A 62 19.16 -0.99 3.85
C LEU A 62 19.00 -0.46 5.29
N GLN A 63 18.81 -1.34 6.27
CA GLN A 63 18.75 -0.94 7.69
C GLN A 63 20.06 -0.34 8.19
N ASN A 64 21.19 -0.86 7.69
CA ASN A 64 22.53 -0.49 8.12
C ASN A 64 23.21 0.54 7.22
N ASP A 65 22.59 0.88 6.08
CA ASP A 65 23.10 1.85 5.12
C ASP A 65 23.05 3.28 5.70
N PRO A 66 24.20 3.96 5.87
CA PRO A 66 24.24 5.31 6.43
C PRO A 66 23.63 6.36 5.48
N ASP A 67 23.63 6.12 4.17
CA ASP A 67 23.23 7.10 3.17
C ASP A 67 21.70 7.25 3.11
N VAL A 68 20.96 6.22 3.56
CA VAL A 68 19.49 6.25 3.60
C VAL A 68 18.92 6.73 4.94
N ARG A 69 19.77 6.98 5.95
CA ARG A 69 19.29 7.33 7.31
C ARG A 69 18.41 8.57 7.38
N GLY A 70 18.66 9.56 6.53
CA GLY A 70 17.90 10.81 6.46
C GLY A 70 16.78 10.82 5.41
N ASP A 71 16.56 9.71 4.71
CA ASP A 71 15.56 9.65 3.64
C ASP A 71 14.13 9.60 4.21
N ALA A 72 13.28 10.52 3.79
CA ALA A 72 11.89 10.62 4.25
C ALA A 72 11.03 9.38 3.88
N ARG A 73 11.51 8.54 2.95
CA ARG A 73 10.88 7.28 2.56
C ARG A 73 11.10 6.17 3.59
N ILE A 74 12.02 6.35 4.55
CA ILE A 74 12.29 5.39 5.62
C ILE A 74 11.57 5.81 6.90
N VAL A 75 10.57 5.02 7.28
CA VAL A 75 9.84 5.18 8.54
C VAL A 75 10.44 4.22 9.57
N ARG A 76 10.77 4.77 10.74
CA ARG A 76 11.32 4.02 11.87
C ARG A 76 10.28 3.88 12.98
N GLU A 77 10.43 2.83 13.78
CA GLU A 77 9.58 2.64 14.97
C GLU A 77 9.76 3.80 15.96
N GLU A 78 8.67 4.24 16.58
CA GLU A 78 8.70 5.32 17.56
C GLU A 78 9.62 4.94 18.74
N GLY A 79 10.53 5.83 19.12
CA GLY A 79 11.46 5.61 20.22
C GLY A 79 12.60 4.63 19.94
N THR A 80 12.77 4.13 18.71
CA THR A 80 13.91 3.26 18.34
C THR A 80 14.52 3.66 16.99
N SER A 81 15.70 3.11 16.67
CA SER A 81 16.32 3.25 15.35
C SER A 81 15.88 2.16 14.35
N ALA A 82 15.03 1.22 14.74
CA ALA A 82 14.62 0.11 13.89
C ALA A 82 13.76 0.61 12.72
N VAL A 83 14.08 0.17 11.50
CA VAL A 83 13.27 0.47 10.31
C VAL A 83 11.97 -0.33 10.38
N ARG A 84 10.84 0.38 10.32
CA ARG A 84 9.49 -0.20 10.29
C ARG A 84 9.01 -0.37 8.86
N SER A 85 9.16 0.67 8.04
CA SER A 85 8.74 0.66 6.65
C SER A 85 9.71 1.43 5.76
N ILE A 86 9.93 0.94 4.53
CA ILE A 86 10.69 1.63 3.48
C ILE A 86 9.75 1.80 2.29
N PHE A 87 9.37 3.04 1.97
CA PHE A 87 8.54 3.38 0.81
C PHE A 87 9.34 3.45 -0.49
N ASP A 88 8.65 3.37 -1.63
CA ASP A 88 9.26 3.30 -2.97
C ASP A 88 10.30 2.18 -3.11
N ILE A 89 10.16 1.10 -2.34
CA ILE A 89 11.16 0.03 -2.27
C ILE A 89 11.48 -0.59 -3.65
N VAL A 90 10.48 -0.67 -4.54
CA VAL A 90 10.68 -1.18 -5.90
C VAL A 90 11.58 -0.26 -6.73
N GLU A 91 11.61 1.05 -6.45
CA GLU A 91 12.53 1.98 -7.11
C GLU A 91 13.93 2.00 -6.48
N PHE A 92 14.02 1.64 -5.20
CA PHE A 92 15.26 1.63 -4.46
C PHE A 92 16.10 0.38 -4.67
N SER A 93 15.46 -0.75 -4.98
CA SER A 93 16.11 -2.05 -4.97
C SER A 93 15.64 -2.92 -6.12
N ASP A 94 16.57 -3.22 -7.03
CA ASP A 94 16.34 -4.15 -8.13
C ASP A 94 16.04 -5.57 -7.62
N ILE A 95 16.61 -5.96 -6.46
CA ILE A 95 16.29 -7.24 -5.79
C ILE A 95 14.79 -7.32 -5.45
N VAL A 96 14.23 -6.25 -4.89
CA VAL A 96 12.80 -6.21 -4.56
C VAL A 96 11.94 -6.09 -5.81
N ARG A 97 12.40 -5.35 -6.84
CA ARG A 97 11.74 -5.26 -8.14
C ARG A 97 11.61 -6.64 -8.81
N ASP A 98 12.70 -7.41 -8.82
CA ASP A 98 12.76 -8.75 -9.40
C ASP A 98 11.85 -9.72 -8.63
N ALA A 99 11.83 -9.65 -7.29
CA ALA A 99 10.91 -10.43 -6.48
C ALA A 99 9.44 -10.10 -6.76
N VAL A 100 9.10 -8.82 -6.93
CA VAL A 100 7.72 -8.43 -7.30
C VAL A 100 7.35 -8.98 -8.68
N ALA A 101 8.27 -8.99 -9.64
CA ALA A 101 8.04 -9.58 -10.95
C ALA A 101 7.87 -11.12 -10.88
N GLU A 102 8.73 -11.82 -10.13
CA GLU A 102 8.64 -13.27 -9.90
C GLU A 102 7.31 -13.69 -9.29
N SER A 103 6.76 -12.86 -8.39
CA SER A 103 5.52 -13.17 -7.67
C SER A 103 4.28 -13.28 -8.55
N GLY A 104 4.31 -12.76 -9.78
CA GLY A 104 3.14 -12.68 -10.66
C GLY A 104 2.07 -11.68 -10.19
N ALA A 105 2.35 -10.87 -9.16
CA ALA A 105 1.39 -9.91 -8.61
C ALA A 105 0.87 -8.91 -9.65
N GLU A 106 1.73 -8.47 -10.56
CA GLU A 106 1.36 -7.52 -11.61
C GLU A 106 0.39 -8.14 -12.61
N ASP A 107 0.58 -9.41 -12.99
CA ASP A 107 -0.30 -10.11 -13.91
C ASP A 107 -1.69 -10.35 -13.31
N ILE A 108 -1.73 -10.76 -12.04
CA ILE A 108 -2.98 -10.88 -11.27
C ILE A 108 -3.69 -9.51 -11.19
N ALA A 109 -2.93 -8.44 -10.95
CA ALA A 109 -3.50 -7.10 -10.92
C ALA A 109 -4.09 -6.69 -12.28
N ARG A 110 -3.39 -6.95 -13.40
CA ARG A 110 -3.94 -6.68 -14.76
C ARG A 110 -5.20 -7.50 -15.03
N GLU A 111 -5.23 -8.77 -14.62
CA GLU A 111 -6.39 -9.65 -14.79
C GLU A 111 -7.62 -9.14 -14.03
N ILE A 112 -7.45 -8.76 -12.76
CA ILE A 112 -8.53 -8.23 -11.91
C ILE A 112 -8.96 -6.83 -12.37
N LEU A 113 -8.01 -5.94 -12.63
CA LEU A 113 -8.26 -4.53 -12.94
C LEU A 113 -8.64 -4.29 -14.41
N GLY A 114 -8.47 -5.26 -15.29
CA GLY A 114 -8.91 -5.20 -16.68
C GLY A 114 -8.22 -4.09 -17.49
N SER A 115 -6.98 -3.75 -17.16
CA SER A 115 -6.17 -2.74 -17.84
C SER A 115 -4.69 -2.98 -17.57
N GLU A 116 -3.83 -2.23 -18.25
CA GLU A 116 -2.48 -2.01 -17.74
C GLU A 116 -2.54 -1.36 -16.35
N VAL A 117 -1.47 -1.59 -15.58
CA VAL A 117 -1.35 -1.12 -14.21
C VAL A 117 -0.05 -0.35 -14.02
N TYR A 118 -0.03 0.50 -13.00
CA TYR A 118 1.20 1.10 -12.50
C TYR A 118 1.30 0.86 -11.00
N ILE A 119 2.53 0.85 -10.48
CA ILE A 119 2.76 0.80 -9.03
C ILE A 119 2.36 2.15 -8.46
N TYR A 120 1.25 2.18 -7.72
CA TYR A 120 0.77 3.37 -7.02
C TYR A 120 1.61 3.69 -5.79
N GLN A 121 1.96 2.65 -5.05
CA GLN A 121 2.79 2.70 -3.86
C GLN A 121 3.51 1.37 -3.74
N SER A 122 4.76 1.39 -3.27
CA SER A 122 5.40 0.18 -2.78
C SER A 122 6.02 0.48 -1.43
N ARG A 123 5.97 -0.50 -0.54
CA ARG A 123 6.65 -0.42 0.75
C ARG A 123 7.12 -1.79 1.17
N LEU A 124 8.27 -1.83 1.82
CA LEU A 124 8.70 -2.98 2.59
C LEU A 124 8.32 -2.72 4.03
N ASN A 125 7.67 -3.67 4.70
CA ASN A 125 7.42 -3.57 6.14
C ASN A 125 8.22 -4.62 6.87
N TYR A 126 8.79 -4.22 8.00
CA TYR A 126 9.51 -5.09 8.91
C TYR A 126 9.04 -4.83 10.34
N LYS A 127 8.48 -5.87 10.97
CA LYS A 127 8.17 -5.91 12.40
C LYS A 127 9.12 -6.90 13.07
N PRO A 128 10.13 -6.43 13.82
CA PRO A 128 10.98 -7.31 14.60
C PRO A 128 10.17 -8.14 15.60
N GLY A 129 10.71 -9.27 16.05
CA GLY A 129 10.14 -10.00 17.20
C GLY A 129 10.07 -9.09 18.44
N PHE A 130 9.04 -9.29 19.26
CA PHE A 130 8.71 -8.49 20.45
C PHE A 130 8.38 -7.01 20.19
N HIS A 131 8.39 -6.56 18.94
CA HIS A 131 8.16 -5.19 18.53
C HIS A 131 7.10 -5.09 17.43
N GLY A 132 6.66 -3.87 17.14
CA GLY A 132 5.69 -3.59 16.08
C GLY A 132 4.26 -3.55 16.60
N GLY A 133 3.71 -2.33 16.64
CA GLY A 133 2.33 -2.09 17.02
C GLY A 133 1.30 -2.68 16.05
N ALA A 134 0.04 -2.72 16.48
CA ALA A 134 -1.07 -3.07 15.61
C ALA A 134 -1.23 -2.03 14.49
N PHE A 135 -1.72 -2.49 13.33
CA PHE A 135 -2.36 -1.61 12.35
C PHE A 135 -3.86 -1.79 12.50
N TYR A 136 -4.55 -0.72 12.87
CA TYR A 136 -5.99 -0.76 13.16
C TYR A 136 -6.82 -1.03 11.89
N TRP A 137 -8.08 -1.42 12.06
CA TRP A 137 -8.98 -1.65 10.92
C TRP A 137 -9.13 -0.41 10.06
N HIS A 138 -8.95 -0.57 8.75
CA HIS A 138 -9.10 0.48 7.75
C HIS A 138 -9.42 -0.10 6.37
N SER A 139 -9.90 0.76 5.48
CA SER A 139 -9.93 0.55 4.04
C SER A 139 -8.83 1.43 3.44
N ASP A 140 -7.92 0.81 2.69
CA ASP A 140 -6.85 1.54 2.00
C ASP A 140 -7.44 2.58 1.03
N PHE A 141 -8.48 2.18 0.29
CA PHE A 141 -9.21 3.04 -0.65
C PHE A 141 -9.82 4.26 0.02
N GLU A 142 -10.34 4.16 1.26
CA GLU A 142 -10.88 5.33 1.97
C GLU A 142 -9.81 6.42 2.11
N THR A 143 -8.60 6.03 2.50
CA THR A 143 -7.47 6.96 2.64
C THR A 143 -7.00 7.46 1.27
N TRP A 144 -6.86 6.59 0.27
CA TRP A 144 -6.41 7.00 -1.06
C TRP A 144 -7.41 7.90 -1.78
N HIS A 145 -8.70 7.69 -1.56
CA HIS A 145 -9.75 8.55 -2.05
C HIS A 145 -9.70 9.91 -1.34
N ALA A 146 -9.78 9.92 -0.01
CA ALA A 146 -9.86 11.14 0.78
C ALA A 146 -8.58 12.00 0.69
N GLU A 147 -7.41 11.38 0.74
CA GLU A 147 -6.12 12.06 0.95
C GLU A 147 -5.24 12.13 -0.31
N ASP A 148 -5.47 11.25 -1.31
CA ASP A 148 -4.67 11.23 -2.53
C ASP A 148 -5.44 11.54 -3.82
N GLY A 149 -6.77 11.48 -3.78
CA GLY A 149 -7.62 11.76 -4.92
C GLY A 149 -7.94 10.55 -5.80
N MET A 150 -7.78 9.31 -5.30
CA MET A 150 -8.14 8.10 -6.06
C MET A 150 -9.65 8.05 -6.32
N ARG A 151 -10.06 8.10 -7.59
CA ARG A 151 -11.48 8.29 -7.96
C ARG A 151 -12.34 7.06 -7.72
N HIS A 152 -11.84 5.89 -8.14
CA HIS A 152 -12.57 4.62 -8.07
C HIS A 152 -11.74 3.58 -7.32
N PRO A 153 -12.37 2.59 -6.67
CA PRO A 153 -11.66 1.46 -6.08
C PRO A 153 -11.20 0.47 -7.17
N ARG A 154 -10.37 0.96 -8.11
CA ARG A 154 -9.78 0.19 -9.22
C ARG A 154 -8.28 0.00 -8.98
N ALA A 155 -7.97 -0.44 -7.76
CA ALA A 155 -6.63 -0.79 -7.30
C ALA A 155 -6.67 -2.07 -6.48
N VAL A 156 -5.54 -2.78 -6.44
CA VAL A 156 -5.33 -3.97 -5.60
C VAL A 156 -3.99 -3.86 -4.89
N SER A 157 -3.94 -4.42 -3.67
CA SER A 157 -2.72 -4.54 -2.88
C SER A 157 -2.22 -5.97 -2.92
N ALA A 158 -0.93 -6.16 -3.13
CA ALA A 158 -0.23 -7.43 -3.02
C ALA A 158 0.73 -7.39 -1.82
N SER A 159 0.54 -8.30 -0.87
CA SER A 159 1.41 -8.50 0.29
C SER A 159 2.15 -9.82 0.14
N ILE A 160 3.44 -9.75 -0.15
CA ILE A 160 4.33 -10.89 -0.35
C ILE A 160 5.14 -11.13 0.93
N ALA A 161 4.93 -12.27 1.58
CA ALA A 161 5.54 -12.60 2.85
C ALA A 161 7.03 -12.95 2.68
N LEU A 162 7.92 -12.27 3.41
CA LEU A 162 9.35 -12.60 3.45
C LEU A 162 9.71 -13.43 4.69
N THR A 163 8.81 -13.48 5.67
CA THR A 163 8.88 -14.37 6.83
C THR A 163 7.57 -15.12 6.93
N ARG A 164 7.55 -16.25 7.65
CA ARG A 164 6.31 -16.96 7.92
C ARG A 164 5.31 -16.08 8.68
N ASN A 165 4.06 -16.06 8.20
CA ASN A 165 2.93 -15.49 8.91
C ASN A 165 2.27 -16.59 9.75
N GLU A 166 2.43 -16.49 11.06
CA GLU A 166 1.79 -17.36 12.05
C GLU A 166 0.58 -16.64 12.64
N THR A 167 -0.32 -17.34 13.32
CA THR A 167 -1.51 -16.71 13.93
C THR A 167 -1.18 -15.71 15.05
N TYR A 168 0.04 -15.76 15.58
CA TYR A 168 0.46 -15.04 16.78
C TYR A 168 1.57 -13.99 16.56
N ASN A 169 2.17 -13.88 15.37
CA ASN A 169 3.14 -12.82 15.04
C ASN A 169 2.48 -11.61 14.34
N GLY A 170 1.19 -11.42 14.59
CA GLY A 170 0.37 -10.33 14.08
C GLY A 170 0.13 -10.41 12.57
N PRO A 171 -0.36 -11.52 12.00
CA PRO A 171 -0.59 -11.61 10.55
C PRO A 171 -1.65 -10.60 10.08
N LEU A 172 -1.76 -10.43 8.77
CA LEU A 172 -2.85 -9.66 8.16
C LEU A 172 -4.18 -10.35 8.48
N MET A 173 -5.14 -9.58 8.97
CA MET A 173 -6.53 -9.97 9.15
C MET A 173 -7.39 -9.20 8.14
N ILE A 174 -8.41 -9.85 7.59
CA ILE A 174 -9.30 -9.26 6.60
C ILE A 174 -10.74 -9.70 6.86
N MET A 175 -11.71 -8.81 6.60
CA MET A 175 -13.13 -9.17 6.67
C MET A 175 -13.64 -9.46 5.25
N PRO A 176 -13.85 -10.73 4.87
CA PRO A 176 -14.22 -11.08 3.50
C PRO A 176 -15.56 -10.46 3.10
N GLY A 177 -15.67 -9.96 1.87
CA GLY A 177 -16.90 -9.35 1.35
C GLY A 177 -17.07 -7.87 1.68
N THR A 178 -16.31 -7.31 2.64
CA THR A 178 -16.41 -5.89 3.00
C THR A 178 -15.97 -4.93 1.90
N HIS A 179 -15.17 -5.39 0.94
CA HIS A 179 -14.77 -4.63 -0.24
C HIS A 179 -15.94 -4.17 -1.11
N ARG A 180 -17.13 -4.77 -0.94
CA ARG A 180 -18.39 -4.41 -1.63
C ARG A 180 -19.13 -3.25 -0.96
N SER A 181 -18.64 -2.78 0.17
CA SER A 181 -19.22 -1.68 0.94
C SER A 181 -18.16 -0.62 1.22
N PHE A 182 -18.48 0.64 0.98
CA PHE A 182 -17.63 1.75 1.37
C PHE A 182 -18.01 2.24 2.76
N VAL A 183 -17.07 2.17 3.71
CA VAL A 183 -17.29 2.62 5.08
C VAL A 183 -16.78 4.05 5.22
N GLN A 184 -17.69 4.99 5.45
CA GLN A 184 -17.30 6.36 5.75
C GLN A 184 -16.54 6.42 7.07
N CYS A 185 -15.59 7.34 7.14
CA CYS A 185 -14.91 7.71 8.39
C CYS A 185 -15.34 9.11 8.84
N ALA A 186 -15.37 9.34 10.15
CA ALA A 186 -15.61 10.66 10.72
C ALA A 186 -14.29 11.44 10.88
N GLY A 187 -14.42 12.76 10.91
CA GLY A 187 -13.33 13.66 11.29
C GLY A 187 -12.45 14.10 10.12
N ALA A 188 -12.03 15.36 10.17
CA ALA A 188 -11.11 15.92 9.20
C ALA A 188 -9.71 15.32 9.37
N THR A 189 -9.01 15.14 8.26
CA THR A 189 -7.61 14.71 8.25
C THR A 189 -6.72 15.86 8.76
N PRO A 190 -5.92 15.66 9.81
CA PRO A 190 -4.91 16.64 10.21
C PRO A 190 -3.85 16.87 9.11
N GLU A 191 -3.16 18.01 9.16
CA GLU A 191 -2.02 18.28 8.28
C GLU A 191 -0.89 17.27 8.55
N ASP A 192 -0.23 16.79 7.49
CA ASP A 192 0.85 15.80 7.54
C ASP A 192 0.53 14.52 8.36
N TYR A 193 -0.75 14.17 8.49
CA TYR A 193 -1.20 13.08 9.36
C TYR A 193 -0.60 11.71 9.05
N TYR A 194 -0.13 11.50 7.81
CA TYR A 194 0.59 10.30 7.40
C TYR A 194 1.81 10.00 8.29
N ARG A 195 2.47 11.02 8.85
CA ARG A 195 3.62 10.83 9.75
C ARG A 195 3.23 10.16 11.06
N GLU A 196 2.00 10.37 11.52
CA GLU A 196 1.46 9.76 12.74
C GLU A 196 0.76 8.44 12.45
N SER A 197 -0.06 8.38 11.39
CA SER A 197 -0.93 7.23 11.11
C SER A 197 -0.16 5.95 10.76
N LEU A 198 1.05 6.08 10.20
CA LEU A 198 1.90 4.94 9.83
C LEU A 198 2.51 4.20 11.03
N VAL A 199 2.53 4.81 12.22
CA VAL A 199 3.16 4.26 13.43
C VAL A 199 2.19 4.09 14.61
N THR A 200 1.04 4.77 14.60
CA THR A 200 0.03 4.69 15.67
C THR A 200 -0.83 3.42 15.62
N THR A 201 -1.26 2.96 16.79
CA THR A 201 -2.20 1.83 16.93
C THR A 201 -3.65 2.26 17.10
N ALA A 202 -3.91 3.56 17.25
CA ALA A 202 -5.24 4.14 17.46
C ALA A 202 -5.38 5.42 16.61
N PRO A 203 -5.66 5.27 15.30
CA PRO A 203 -5.81 6.42 14.40
C PRO A 203 -7.00 7.30 14.82
N ARG A 204 -6.82 8.62 14.73
CA ARG A 204 -7.80 9.66 15.08
C ARG A 204 -8.66 10.08 13.88
N ALA A 205 -8.26 9.71 12.67
CA ALA A 205 -8.96 9.95 11.41
C ALA A 205 -8.72 8.79 10.45
N GLY A 206 -9.64 8.55 9.51
CA GLY A 206 -9.49 7.50 8.49
C GLY A 206 -9.67 6.06 8.98
N ALA A 207 -10.12 5.86 10.23
CA ALA A 207 -10.54 4.57 10.73
C ALA A 207 -12.06 4.52 10.90
N PRO A 208 -12.71 3.40 10.52
CA PRO A 208 -14.11 3.17 10.81
C PRO A 208 -14.44 3.25 12.30
N ALA A 209 -15.65 3.68 12.62
CA ALA A 209 -16.14 3.65 14.00
C ALA A 209 -16.26 2.20 14.52
N GLU A 210 -15.93 1.98 15.79
CA GLU A 210 -15.88 0.65 16.41
C GLU A 210 -17.19 -0.14 16.28
N ASN A 211 -18.34 0.53 16.38
CA ASN A 211 -19.64 -0.13 16.19
C ASN A 211 -19.82 -0.63 14.76
N ILE A 212 -19.33 0.10 13.75
CA ILE A 212 -19.38 -0.34 12.34
C ILE A 212 -18.43 -1.52 12.14
N ILE A 213 -17.25 -1.50 12.75
CA ILE A 213 -16.30 -2.62 12.71
C ILE A 213 -16.95 -3.88 13.32
N ALA A 214 -17.61 -3.74 14.46
CA ALA A 214 -18.31 -4.84 15.12
C ALA A 214 -19.44 -5.41 14.24
N ASP A 215 -20.29 -4.55 13.67
CA ASP A 215 -21.38 -4.96 12.78
C ASP A 215 -20.85 -5.67 11.51
N MET A 216 -19.75 -5.16 10.94
CA MET A 216 -19.07 -5.78 9.80
C MET A 216 -18.48 -7.14 10.16
N ALA A 217 -17.81 -7.25 11.31
CA ALA A 217 -17.24 -8.51 11.77
C ALA A 217 -18.31 -9.57 12.04
N ASP A 218 -19.46 -9.19 12.59
CA ASP A 218 -20.60 -10.10 12.84
C ASP A 218 -21.19 -10.63 11.51
N SER A 219 -21.28 -9.76 10.50
CA SER A 219 -21.86 -10.10 9.20
C SER A 219 -20.91 -10.88 8.29
N HIS A 220 -19.60 -10.59 8.37
CA HIS A 220 -18.60 -11.07 7.41
C HIS A 220 -17.59 -12.05 8.02
N GLY A 221 -17.48 -12.11 9.34
CA GLY A 221 -16.37 -12.80 10.01
C GLY A 221 -15.03 -12.09 9.82
N ILE A 222 -13.98 -12.70 10.35
CA ILE A 222 -12.60 -12.25 10.22
C ILE A 222 -11.74 -13.44 9.80
N ASP A 223 -11.09 -13.32 8.66
CA ASP A 223 -10.07 -14.26 8.22
C ASP A 223 -8.70 -13.81 8.71
N VAL A 224 -7.89 -14.76 9.18
CA VAL A 224 -6.50 -14.55 9.60
C VAL A 224 -5.59 -15.17 8.55
N LEU A 225 -4.84 -14.34 7.82
CA LEU A 225 -4.08 -14.76 6.65
C LEU A 225 -2.68 -15.23 7.05
N THR A 226 -2.54 -16.54 7.24
CA THR A 226 -1.26 -17.22 7.51
C THR A 226 -0.62 -17.73 6.23
N GLY A 227 0.65 -18.13 6.31
CA GLY A 227 1.38 -18.69 5.17
C GLY A 227 2.88 -18.79 5.41
N ALA A 228 3.56 -19.64 4.64
CA ALA A 228 5.01 -19.73 4.64
C ALA A 228 5.65 -18.45 4.09
N ALA A 229 6.96 -18.26 4.31
CA ALA A 229 7.70 -17.25 3.56
C ALA A 229 7.61 -17.57 2.06
N GLY A 230 7.47 -16.53 1.24
CA GLY A 230 7.21 -16.62 -0.19
C GLY A 230 5.72 -16.78 -0.55
N SER A 231 4.79 -16.86 0.41
CA SER A 231 3.36 -16.74 0.08
C SER A 231 2.97 -15.29 -0.22
N MET A 232 1.89 -15.11 -0.97
CA MET A 232 1.35 -13.81 -1.33
C MET A 232 -0.15 -13.75 -1.05
N THR A 233 -0.60 -12.61 -0.56
CA THR A 233 -2.02 -12.24 -0.52
C THR A 233 -2.25 -11.07 -1.45
N VAL A 234 -3.20 -11.19 -2.39
CA VAL A 234 -3.70 -10.05 -3.17
C VAL A 234 -5.10 -9.71 -2.69
N PHE A 235 -5.39 -8.44 -2.41
CA PHE A 235 -6.69 -7.99 -1.89
C PHE A 235 -7.16 -6.68 -2.52
N ASP A 236 -8.48 -6.53 -2.61
CA ASP A 236 -9.13 -5.32 -3.13
C ASP A 236 -8.84 -4.13 -2.21
N CYS A 237 -8.55 -2.97 -2.82
CA CYS A 237 -8.21 -1.74 -2.10
C CYS A 237 -9.25 -1.30 -1.06
N ASN A 238 -10.51 -1.69 -1.21
CA ASN A 238 -11.57 -1.31 -0.28
C ASN A 238 -11.87 -2.36 0.80
N ALA A 239 -11.19 -3.50 0.81
CA ALA A 239 -11.40 -4.52 1.83
C ALA A 239 -10.95 -4.02 3.22
N LEU A 240 -11.81 -4.18 4.23
CA LEU A 240 -11.45 -3.87 5.61
C LEU A 240 -10.41 -4.88 6.08
N HIS A 241 -9.26 -4.36 6.50
CA HIS A 241 -8.16 -5.19 6.97
C HIS A 241 -7.42 -4.51 8.13
N ALA A 242 -6.71 -5.33 8.90
CA ALA A 242 -5.96 -4.93 10.09
C ALA A 242 -4.78 -5.88 10.31
N SER A 243 -3.89 -5.56 11.24
CA SER A 243 -2.97 -6.57 11.79
C SER A 243 -2.74 -6.34 13.26
N GLY A 244 -2.63 -7.43 14.03
CA GLY A 244 -2.25 -7.36 15.43
C GLY A 244 -0.83 -6.80 15.64
N GLY A 245 -0.53 -6.46 16.89
CA GLY A 245 0.85 -6.27 17.32
C GLY A 245 1.61 -7.60 17.37
N ASN A 246 2.94 -7.55 17.48
CA ASN A 246 3.77 -8.75 17.57
C ASN A 246 4.54 -8.80 18.89
N ILE A 247 4.06 -9.62 19.82
CA ILE A 247 4.75 -9.90 21.10
C ILE A 247 5.58 -11.18 21.06
N SER A 248 5.59 -11.89 19.93
CA SER A 248 6.28 -13.15 19.76
C SER A 248 7.76 -12.93 19.40
N PRO A 249 8.64 -13.93 19.54
CA PRO A 249 10.03 -13.82 19.09
C PRO A 249 10.18 -13.83 17.56
N LEU A 250 9.11 -14.17 16.81
CA LEU A 250 9.19 -14.33 15.36
C LEU A 250 8.94 -13.00 14.65
N PRO A 251 9.84 -12.54 13.76
CA PRO A 251 9.61 -11.32 13.02
C PRO A 251 8.48 -11.49 11.99
N ARG A 252 7.98 -10.36 11.49
CA ARG A 252 7.07 -10.28 10.34
C ARG A 252 7.63 -9.30 9.32
N ALA A 253 8.06 -9.80 8.17
CA ALA A 253 8.53 -9.01 7.04
C ALA A 253 7.66 -9.28 5.81
N ASN A 254 7.30 -8.24 5.08
CA ASN A 254 6.61 -8.37 3.80
C ASN A 254 6.94 -7.23 2.83
N ILE A 255 6.94 -7.55 1.54
CA ILE A 255 6.86 -6.57 0.46
C ILE A 255 5.38 -6.28 0.24
N PHE A 256 5.02 -5.01 0.16
CA PHE A 256 3.66 -4.56 -0.08
C PHE A 256 3.65 -3.65 -1.30
N VAL A 257 2.94 -4.05 -2.35
CA VAL A 257 2.84 -3.31 -3.61
C VAL A 257 1.39 -3.02 -3.91
N VAL A 258 1.08 -1.77 -4.24
CA VAL A 258 -0.24 -1.36 -4.69
C VAL A 258 -0.19 -1.14 -6.18
N PHE A 259 -1.05 -1.86 -6.90
CA PHE A 259 -1.26 -1.67 -8.32
C PHE A 259 -2.54 -0.89 -8.53
N ASN A 260 -2.48 0.17 -9.32
CA ASN A 260 -3.66 0.94 -9.73
C ASN A 260 -3.78 0.89 -11.26
N SER A 261 -5.02 0.87 -11.74
CA SER A 261 -5.30 0.94 -13.17
C SER A 261 -4.80 2.25 -13.76
N VAL A 262 -4.20 2.21 -14.96
CA VAL A 262 -3.84 3.43 -15.71
C VAL A 262 -5.07 4.27 -16.08
N ASP A 263 -6.25 3.68 -16.11
CA ASP A 263 -7.53 4.36 -16.35
C ASP A 263 -8.14 4.95 -15.06
N ASN A 264 -7.47 4.79 -13.91
CA ASN A 264 -7.90 5.31 -12.61
C ASN A 264 -6.89 6.32 -12.02
N PRO A 265 -6.47 7.37 -12.77
CA PRO A 265 -5.51 8.33 -12.26
C PRO A 265 -6.06 9.07 -11.04
N ILE A 266 -5.18 9.33 -10.08
CA ILE A 266 -5.54 10.10 -8.88
C ILE A 266 -5.59 11.60 -9.20
N ASP A 267 -6.57 12.31 -8.61
CA ASP A 267 -6.79 13.76 -8.76
C ASP A 267 -6.34 14.50 -7.49
N ARG A 268 -6.91 15.68 -7.25
CA ARG A 268 -6.84 16.38 -5.96
C ARG A 268 -7.55 15.56 -4.88
N PRO A 269 -7.05 15.59 -3.63
CA PRO A 269 -7.68 14.90 -2.51
C PRO A 269 -9.15 15.29 -2.32
N PHE A 270 -10.05 14.31 -2.19
CA PHE A 270 -11.49 14.55 -2.03
C PHE A 270 -11.84 15.19 -0.68
N SER A 271 -10.98 15.02 0.35
CA SER A 271 -11.13 15.71 1.64
C SER A 271 -10.72 17.19 1.62
N GLY A 272 -10.14 17.68 0.52
CA GLY A 272 -9.60 19.03 0.41
C GLY A 272 -8.23 19.21 1.07
N SER A 273 -7.59 18.12 1.51
CA SER A 273 -6.22 18.15 2.05
C SER A 273 -5.18 18.50 0.98
N VAL A 274 -3.98 18.85 1.43
CA VAL A 274 -2.82 18.98 0.54
C VAL A 274 -2.44 17.58 0.02
N PRO A 275 -2.11 17.45 -1.28
CA PRO A 275 -1.57 16.22 -1.84
C PRO A 275 -0.41 15.64 -1.02
N ARG A 276 -0.49 14.35 -0.65
CA ARG A 276 0.60 13.66 0.05
C ARG A 276 1.84 13.48 -0.84
N PRO A 277 3.04 13.29 -0.25
CA PRO A 277 4.28 13.02 -0.98
C PRO A 277 4.19 11.88 -1.99
N SER A 278 5.00 11.94 -3.06
CA SER A 278 4.95 10.98 -4.17
C SER A 278 5.24 9.53 -3.78
N PHE A 279 6.05 9.31 -2.75
CA PHE A 279 6.37 7.97 -2.25
C PHE A 279 5.20 7.29 -1.53
N LEU A 280 4.16 8.04 -1.17
CA LEU A 280 2.89 7.51 -0.66
C LEU A 280 1.83 7.39 -1.75
N ALA A 281 1.90 8.23 -2.78
CA ALA A 281 0.88 8.29 -3.82
C ALA A 281 1.52 8.71 -5.16
N LYS A 282 1.90 7.72 -5.98
CA LYS A 282 2.45 8.01 -7.30
C LYS A 282 1.36 8.55 -8.23
N ARG A 283 1.71 9.67 -8.86
CA ARG A 283 0.92 10.33 -9.90
C ARG A 283 1.63 10.08 -11.23
N PRO A 284 1.31 9.01 -11.96
CA PRO A 284 1.91 8.79 -13.26
C PRO A 284 1.59 9.99 -14.16
N PRO A 285 2.51 10.38 -15.07
CA PRO A 285 2.20 11.39 -16.06
C PRO A 285 0.94 10.98 -16.83
N ALA A 286 0.06 11.94 -17.14
CA ALA A 286 -1.08 11.65 -18.00
C ALA A 286 -0.58 11.01 -19.29
N THR A 287 -1.02 9.78 -19.56
CA THR A 287 -0.74 9.07 -20.80
C THR A 287 -1.28 9.93 -21.96
N GLY A 288 -0.37 10.58 -22.70
CA GLY A 288 -0.74 11.52 -23.78
C GLY A 288 0.13 12.78 -23.91
N MET A 289 1.03 13.07 -22.96
CA MET A 289 2.11 14.04 -23.19
C MET A 289 3.43 13.30 -23.22
N ALA A 290 4.04 13.21 -24.40
CA ALA A 290 5.41 12.74 -24.56
C ALA A 290 6.30 13.42 -23.51
N ALA A 291 7.07 12.62 -22.78
CA ALA A 291 8.06 13.13 -21.86
C ALA A 291 8.98 14.08 -22.63
N VAL A 292 8.88 15.38 -22.34
CA VAL A 292 9.92 16.32 -22.74
C VAL A 292 11.10 15.96 -21.85
N GLU A 293 12.13 15.36 -22.47
CA GLU A 293 13.40 15.08 -21.83
C GLU A 293 13.89 16.37 -21.13
N SER A 294 13.87 16.37 -19.80
CA SER A 294 14.57 17.41 -19.04
C SER A 294 16.05 17.05 -19.09
N SER A 295 16.73 17.62 -20.09
CA SER A 295 18.18 17.77 -20.15
C SER A 295 18.74 18.07 -18.76
N THR A 296 19.66 17.20 -18.34
CA THR A 296 20.44 17.27 -17.11
C THR A 296 21.10 18.63 -16.93
N ALA A 297 21.01 19.17 -15.71
CA ALA A 297 21.83 20.29 -15.26
C ALA A 297 23.27 19.81 -15.03
N ALA A 298 23.99 19.59 -16.12
CA ALA A 298 25.45 19.42 -16.13
C ALA A 298 26.18 20.56 -16.88
N ASP A 299 25.48 21.54 -17.44
CA ASP A 299 26.07 22.63 -18.23
C ASP A 299 26.06 24.01 -17.53
N ILE A 300 26.41 24.03 -16.24
CA ILE A 300 26.80 25.28 -15.56
C ILE A 300 28.14 25.08 -14.86
N CYS A 301 29.18 24.72 -15.62
CA CYS A 301 30.56 24.96 -15.22
C CYS A 301 31.54 24.90 -16.40
N ALA A 302 31.32 25.69 -17.46
CA ALA A 302 32.34 25.94 -18.47
C ALA A 302 32.01 27.23 -19.23
N THR A 303 32.50 28.38 -18.73
CA THR A 303 32.82 29.59 -19.53
C THR A 303 33.28 30.69 -18.59
N ARG A 304 34.46 30.52 -17.98
CA ARG A 304 35.20 31.66 -17.41
C ARG A 304 36.71 31.43 -17.39
N GLU A 305 37.29 30.99 -18.50
CA GLU A 305 38.70 31.21 -18.76
C GLU A 305 38.94 31.50 -20.24
N GLY A 306 39.65 32.60 -20.52
CA GLY A 306 40.30 32.83 -21.81
C GLY A 306 39.77 34.02 -22.60
N GLY A 307 40.36 35.20 -22.38
CA GLY A 307 40.42 36.21 -23.45
C GLY A 307 40.45 37.66 -23.00
N ASN A 308 41.62 38.17 -22.58
CA ASN A 308 42.10 39.40 -23.18
C ASN A 308 43.63 39.55 -23.05
N ARG A 309 44.33 39.27 -24.14
CA ARG A 309 45.60 39.91 -24.48
C ARG A 309 45.33 40.83 -25.67
N ARG A 310 45.37 42.13 -25.43
CA ARG A 310 46.05 43.16 -26.23
C ARG A 310 45.90 44.50 -25.53
#